data_AF-A0A535PWA9-F1
#
_entry.id   AF-A0A535PWA9-F1
#
_cell.length_a   1.000
_cell.length_b   1.000
_cell.length_c   1.000
_cell.angle_alpha   90.00
_cell.angle_beta   90.00
_cell.angle_gamma   90.00
#
_symmetry.space_group_name_H-M   'P 1'
#
loop_
_entity.id
_entity.type
_entity.pdbx_description
1 polymer ?
#
loop_
_entity_poly.entity_id
_entity_poly.type
_entity_poly.pdbx_seq_one_letter_code
_entity_poly.pdbx_strand_id
1 'polypeptide(L)'
;MRSPVVATMGMLVMFVGACGSPAPATASGARTASPGSSGLATAVPSPSVVAYTPTSTTNTLNVLVPSAGPPDAMVAQVNTITCTGPIGPSDSVAFVQLHSGSHVIRDYSDPAHPRSVCQFPPDLAIAQLIDAHHVLVGGPSFVYAVIQIPEKTARWFQLPNVGDQFPSLIAVSPQLDAIAYLTTDAGGNADKVHVVTSSGDSVVGSLPNPHAGRCGSAEDSKQGDYAHSGGHLYVLDQPIPTLNSLVVLEGGQTKLAVIPQGHWALGAQPAMAVWSPTSDTLFYRKGGNVWTWTPAGGARIFLNGVAWYYPTISADGNHLAYAVIRSDGLHNVYLVDLAHGGSPQLIGKGARNLPVFLNSTQLWYRSEGQGICGPGGDQPLVYELGDGSEAPSIIDFVGSVWPATSANF
;
A
#
# COMPACT_ATOMS: atom_id res chain seq x y z
N MET A 1 37.17 -34.15 31.93
CA MET A 1 36.26 -33.57 32.96
C MET A 1 36.00 -32.13 32.56
N ARG A 2 34.82 -31.58 32.32
CA ARG A 2 33.42 -32.02 32.28
C ARG A 2 32.74 -31.09 31.24
N SER A 3 31.93 -31.65 30.34
CA SER A 3 30.72 -31.00 29.81
C SER A 3 29.53 -31.42 30.72
N PRO A 4 28.26 -30.99 30.56
CA PRO A 4 27.65 -29.93 29.74
C PRO A 4 26.67 -29.05 30.57
N VAL A 5 25.92 -28.10 29.95
CA VAL A 5 24.44 -28.00 30.05
C VAL A 5 23.91 -27.21 28.84
N VAL A 6 22.94 -27.83 28.17
CA VAL A 6 22.06 -27.35 27.09
C VAL A 6 20.86 -26.63 27.72
N ALA A 7 20.38 -25.53 27.13
CA ALA A 7 19.07 -24.97 27.45
C ALA A 7 18.24 -24.76 26.17
N THR A 8 17.20 -25.57 26.09
CA THR A 8 16.15 -25.67 25.08
C THR A 8 15.23 -24.45 25.14
N MET A 9 14.93 -23.82 23.99
CA MET A 9 13.95 -22.74 23.90
C MET A 9 12.59 -23.33 23.52
N GLY A 10 11.67 -23.29 24.49
CA GLY A 10 10.35 -23.90 24.43
C GLY A 10 9.31 -23.04 23.69
N MET A 11 8.47 -23.75 22.94
CA MET A 11 7.26 -23.33 22.25
C MET A 11 6.23 -22.73 23.21
N LEU A 12 5.74 -21.52 22.94
CA LEU A 12 4.66 -20.88 23.71
C LEU A 12 3.30 -21.23 23.07
N VAL A 13 2.54 -22.10 23.74
CA VAL A 13 1.14 -22.41 23.45
C VAL A 13 0.27 -21.53 24.33
N MET A 14 -0.59 -20.69 23.75
CA MET A 14 -1.59 -19.90 24.49
C MET A 14 -2.78 -20.77 24.88
N PHE A 15 -3.04 -20.88 26.19
CA PHE A 15 -4.25 -21.45 26.77
C PHE A 15 -5.35 -20.40 26.91
N VAL A 16 -6.55 -20.73 26.45
CA VAL A 16 -7.80 -19.98 26.65
C VAL A 16 -8.34 -20.29 28.06
N GLY A 17 -8.46 -19.27 28.90
CA GLY A 17 -9.11 -19.35 30.21
C GLY A 17 -10.46 -18.64 30.20
N ALA A 18 -11.54 -19.40 30.26
CA ALA A 18 -12.89 -18.91 30.48
C ALA A 18 -13.15 -18.70 31.99
N CYS A 19 -13.82 -17.62 32.35
CA CYS A 19 -14.48 -17.43 33.65
C CYS A 19 -15.79 -16.65 33.40
N GLY A 20 -16.89 -17.13 33.99
CA GLY A 20 -18.24 -16.67 33.71
C GLY A 20 -18.93 -15.88 34.84
N SER A 21 -20.01 -15.21 34.42
CA SER A 21 -21.27 -14.86 35.13
C SER A 21 -21.24 -13.73 36.19
N PRO A 22 -22.37 -13.03 36.50
CA PRO A 22 -23.78 -13.38 36.22
C PRO A 22 -24.69 -12.25 35.66
N ALA A 23 -25.93 -12.67 35.32
CA ALA A 23 -27.05 -11.91 34.74
C ALA A 23 -27.70 -10.87 35.68
N PRO A 24 -28.63 -10.05 35.12
CA PRO A 24 -29.93 -9.94 35.76
C PRO A 24 -31.12 -10.15 34.81
N ALA A 25 -32.18 -10.72 35.38
CA ALA A 25 -33.48 -10.96 34.80
C ALA A 25 -34.29 -9.67 34.61
N THR A 26 -35.14 -9.62 33.59
CA THR A 26 -36.42 -8.87 33.61
C THR A 26 -37.40 -9.47 32.59
N ALA A 27 -38.68 -9.28 32.90
CA ALA A 27 -39.79 -10.14 32.56
C ALA A 27 -40.30 -10.04 31.11
N SER A 28 -40.70 -11.19 30.57
CA SER A 28 -41.49 -11.33 29.35
C SER A 28 -42.98 -11.21 29.69
N GLY A 29 -43.63 -10.16 29.21
CA GLY A 29 -45.08 -10.03 29.17
C GLY A 29 -45.56 -10.15 27.73
N ALA A 30 -46.11 -11.30 27.37
CA ALA A 30 -46.80 -11.48 26.10
C ALA A 30 -48.20 -10.86 26.17
N ARG A 31 -48.57 -10.06 25.17
CA ARG A 31 -49.95 -9.90 24.74
C ARG A 31 -50.02 -9.53 23.25
N THR A 32 -50.74 -10.36 22.53
CA THR A 32 -51.13 -10.32 21.12
C THR A 32 -52.13 -9.19 20.83
N ALA A 33 -51.97 -8.51 19.68
CA ALA A 33 -53.01 -8.20 18.67
C ALA A 33 -52.59 -7.06 17.72
N SER A 34 -52.62 -7.32 16.41
CA SER A 34 -52.77 -6.35 15.30
C SER A 34 -54.28 -6.14 15.02
N PRO A 35 -54.77 -5.20 14.15
CA PRO A 35 -54.08 -4.55 13.02
C PRO A 35 -54.45 -3.08 12.70
N GLY A 36 -53.68 -2.48 11.77
CA GLY A 36 -54.21 -1.57 10.75
C GLY A 36 -53.70 -0.12 10.77
N SER A 37 -52.83 0.23 9.81
CA SER A 37 -53.15 1.14 8.70
C SER A 37 -51.87 1.70 8.03
N SER A 38 -51.79 1.46 6.73
CA SER A 38 -51.23 2.33 5.67
C SER A 38 -50.14 3.34 6.05
N GLY A 39 -48.90 3.02 5.68
CA GLY A 39 -47.81 3.99 5.50
C GLY A 39 -46.91 3.49 4.37
N LEU A 40 -46.75 4.28 3.32
CA LEU A 40 -45.94 3.97 2.14
C LEU A 40 -44.52 3.52 2.54
N ALA A 41 -44.14 2.32 2.12
CA ALA A 41 -42.77 1.86 2.22
C ALA A 41 -41.91 2.64 1.21
N THR A 42 -41.16 3.62 1.70
CA THR A 42 -39.97 4.12 1.02
C THR A 42 -39.04 2.93 0.83
N ALA A 43 -38.72 2.59 -0.41
CA ALA A 43 -37.79 1.50 -0.71
C ALA A 43 -36.45 1.80 -0.04
N VAL A 44 -36.14 1.04 1.02
CA VAL A 44 -34.78 0.95 1.56
C VAL A 44 -33.95 0.29 0.45
N PRO A 45 -32.80 0.86 0.05
CA PRO A 45 -31.95 0.21 -0.92
C PRO A 45 -31.52 -1.14 -0.32
N SER A 46 -32.00 -2.21 -0.93
CA SER A 46 -31.52 -3.56 -0.65
C SER A 46 -30.02 -3.56 -0.92
N PRO A 47 -29.16 -4.08 -0.03
CA PRO A 47 -27.73 -4.20 -0.33
C PRO A 47 -27.60 -5.02 -1.62
N SER A 48 -27.09 -4.38 -2.67
CA SER A 48 -26.76 -5.05 -3.91
C SER A 48 -25.73 -6.12 -3.59
N VAL A 49 -26.12 -7.39 -3.76
CA VAL A 49 -25.17 -8.51 -3.75
C VAL A 49 -24.12 -8.19 -4.82
N VAL A 50 -22.84 -8.30 -4.49
CA VAL A 50 -21.75 -8.25 -5.47
C VAL A 50 -22.03 -9.37 -6.48
N ALA A 51 -22.67 -9.02 -7.58
CA ALA A 51 -22.92 -9.97 -8.65
C ALA A 51 -21.58 -10.23 -9.32
N TYR A 52 -21.12 -11.49 -9.28
CA TYR A 52 -20.13 -11.97 -10.23
C TYR A 52 -20.75 -11.80 -11.61
N THR A 53 -20.46 -10.68 -12.26
CA THR A 53 -20.79 -10.46 -13.66
C THR A 53 -19.53 -10.87 -14.41
N PRO A 54 -19.50 -12.03 -15.09
CA PRO A 54 -18.43 -12.31 -16.05
C PRO A 54 -18.42 -11.14 -17.03
N THR A 55 -17.41 -10.29 -16.92
CA THR A 55 -17.43 -8.97 -17.55
C THR A 55 -17.06 -9.13 -19.02
N SER A 56 -17.78 -8.41 -19.89
CA SER A 56 -17.57 -8.24 -21.33
C SER A 56 -16.16 -8.60 -21.84
N THR A 57 -16.08 -9.33 -22.97
CA THR A 57 -14.89 -9.94 -23.62
C THR A 57 -13.75 -9.01 -24.05
N THR A 58 -13.67 -7.78 -23.54
CA THR A 58 -12.71 -6.75 -23.98
C THR A 58 -11.88 -6.12 -22.87
N ASN A 59 -12.02 -6.56 -21.61
CA ASN A 59 -11.24 -6.03 -20.48
C ASN A 59 -10.02 -6.92 -20.17
N THR A 60 -8.87 -6.33 -19.87
CA THR A 60 -7.57 -7.04 -19.67
C THR A 60 -7.57 -7.90 -18.41
N LEU A 61 -8.38 -7.53 -17.41
CA LEU A 61 -8.68 -8.35 -16.23
C LEU A 61 -9.31 -9.71 -16.62
N ASN A 62 -9.89 -9.84 -17.82
CA ASN A 62 -10.43 -11.11 -18.29
C ASN A 62 -9.37 -12.09 -18.81
N VAL A 63 -8.13 -11.66 -19.03
CA VAL A 63 -7.06 -12.57 -19.44
C VAL A 63 -6.67 -13.49 -18.27
N LEU A 64 -6.81 -13.00 -17.05
CA LEU A 64 -6.45 -13.69 -15.81
C LEU A 64 -7.68 -14.11 -14.98
N VAL A 65 -8.80 -14.46 -15.62
CA VAL A 65 -10.01 -14.87 -14.87
C VAL A 65 -9.68 -16.10 -14.01
N PRO A 66 -10.05 -16.12 -12.71
CA PRO A 66 -9.86 -17.28 -11.87
C PRO A 66 -10.61 -18.50 -12.42
N SER A 67 -9.91 -19.60 -12.66
CA SER A 67 -10.49 -20.79 -13.30
C SER A 67 -11.58 -21.48 -12.47
N ALA A 68 -11.50 -21.37 -11.13
CA ALA A 68 -12.48 -21.88 -10.18
C ALA A 68 -13.47 -20.80 -9.69
N GLY A 69 -13.39 -19.58 -10.24
CA GLY A 69 -14.06 -18.41 -9.67
C GLY A 69 -13.35 -17.88 -8.40
N PRO A 70 -13.81 -16.73 -7.87
CA PRO A 70 -13.25 -16.18 -6.64
C PRO A 70 -13.66 -17.01 -5.41
N PRO A 71 -12.80 -17.13 -4.38
CA PRO A 71 -13.15 -17.85 -3.15
C PRO A 71 -14.38 -17.27 -2.44
N ASP A 72 -15.34 -18.11 -2.07
CA ASP A 72 -16.60 -17.70 -1.42
C ASP A 72 -16.38 -16.83 -0.17
N ALA A 73 -15.38 -17.18 0.64
CA ALA A 73 -15.03 -16.42 1.85
C ALA A 73 -14.60 -14.99 1.52
N MET A 74 -13.81 -14.81 0.45
CA MET A 74 -13.35 -13.50 0.01
C MET A 74 -14.50 -12.69 -0.60
N VAL A 75 -15.38 -13.33 -1.38
CA VAL A 75 -16.61 -12.71 -1.89
C VAL A 75 -17.50 -12.25 -0.72
N ALA A 76 -17.67 -13.08 0.31
CA ALA A 76 -18.42 -12.72 1.50
C ALA A 76 -17.80 -11.50 2.22
N GLN A 77 -16.47 -11.47 2.39
CA GLN A 77 -15.77 -10.31 2.97
C GLN A 77 -16.01 -9.02 2.16
N VAL A 78 -15.86 -9.06 0.83
CA VAL A 78 -16.12 -7.89 -0.04
C VAL A 78 -17.57 -7.40 0.10
N ASN A 79 -18.54 -8.31 0.24
CA ASN A 79 -19.95 -7.96 0.45
C ASN A 79 -20.22 -7.25 1.80
N THR A 80 -19.34 -7.40 2.79
CA THR A 80 -19.47 -6.70 4.09
C THR A 80 -18.98 -5.25 4.05
N ILE A 81 -18.34 -4.82 2.96
CA ILE A 81 -17.91 -3.43 2.79
C ILE A 81 -19.15 -2.53 2.81
N THR A 82 -19.08 -1.49 3.63
CA THR A 82 -20.11 -0.47 3.72
C THR A 82 -19.51 0.87 3.34
N CYS A 83 -20.21 1.64 2.50
CA CYS A 83 -19.78 2.97 2.11
C CYS A 83 -20.92 3.97 2.35
N THR A 84 -20.58 5.14 2.85
CA THR A 84 -21.50 6.23 3.19
C THR A 84 -21.01 7.54 2.59
N GLY A 85 -21.89 8.16 1.80
CA GLY A 85 -21.62 9.42 1.13
C GLY A 85 -20.84 9.28 -0.19
N PRO A 86 -20.79 10.36 -0.98
CA PRO A 86 -20.05 10.38 -2.24
C PRO A 86 -18.54 10.35 -1.98
N ILE A 87 -17.76 9.97 -2.99
CA ILE A 87 -16.32 10.22 -3.06
C ILE A 87 -16.12 10.92 -4.40
N GLY A 88 -15.50 12.10 -4.41
CA GLY A 88 -15.16 12.82 -5.63
C GLY A 88 -13.99 12.15 -6.36
N PRO A 89 -13.94 12.19 -7.71
CA PRO A 89 -12.87 11.56 -8.48
C PRO A 89 -11.49 12.19 -8.26
N SER A 90 -11.44 13.41 -7.73
CA SER A 90 -10.21 14.15 -7.38
C SER A 90 -9.98 14.25 -5.87
N ASP A 91 -10.84 13.63 -5.06
CA ASP A 91 -10.73 13.71 -3.62
C ASP A 91 -9.44 13.00 -3.17
N SER A 92 -8.71 13.62 -2.25
CA SER A 92 -7.61 12.93 -1.59
C SER A 92 -8.20 11.94 -0.59
N VAL A 93 -7.84 10.66 -0.72
CA VAL A 93 -8.33 9.60 0.14
C VAL A 93 -7.19 8.76 0.69
N ALA A 94 -7.40 8.17 1.87
CA ALA A 94 -6.45 7.25 2.49
C ALA A 94 -7.15 6.01 3.02
N PHE A 95 -6.61 4.83 2.72
CA PHE A 95 -6.95 3.61 3.45
C PHE A 95 -6.14 3.56 4.74
N VAL A 96 -6.84 3.50 5.87
CA VAL A 96 -6.22 3.63 7.20
C VAL A 96 -6.82 2.66 8.21
N GLN A 97 -6.01 2.33 9.22
CA GLN A 97 -6.50 1.79 10.49
C GLN A 97 -6.62 2.92 11.52
N LEU A 98 -7.80 3.07 12.09
CA LEU A 98 -8.05 4.02 13.19
C LEU A 98 -7.71 3.40 14.54
N HIS A 99 -7.52 4.24 15.55
CA HIS A 99 -7.30 3.81 16.94
C HIS A 99 -8.42 2.93 17.52
N SER A 100 -9.62 3.01 16.95
CA SER A 100 -10.73 2.10 17.27
C SER A 100 -10.54 0.66 16.75
N GLY A 101 -9.47 0.41 15.98
CA GLY A 101 -9.23 -0.84 15.24
C GLY A 101 -9.98 -0.92 13.91
N SER A 102 -10.72 0.11 13.52
CA SER A 102 -11.52 0.11 12.29
C SER A 102 -10.66 0.37 11.05
N HIS A 103 -10.84 -0.42 9.99
CA HIS A 103 -10.25 -0.19 8.67
C HIS A 103 -11.22 0.60 7.81
N VAL A 104 -10.81 1.78 7.34
CA VAL A 104 -11.68 2.70 6.62
C VAL A 104 -10.96 3.41 5.48
N ILE A 105 -11.74 3.92 4.53
CA ILE A 105 -11.29 4.99 3.64
C ILE A 105 -11.65 6.31 4.31
N ARG A 106 -10.64 7.15 4.55
CA ARG A 106 -10.77 8.54 4.97
C ARG A 106 -10.75 9.42 3.73
N ASP A 107 -11.73 10.29 3.58
CA ASP A 107 -11.78 11.34 2.58
C ASP A 107 -11.36 12.69 3.18
N TYR A 108 -10.46 13.37 2.48
CA TYR A 108 -9.85 14.66 2.83
C TYR A 108 -10.27 15.79 1.87
N SER A 109 -11.43 15.67 1.21
CA SER A 109 -12.05 16.78 0.47
C SER A 109 -12.22 18.06 1.33
N ASP A 110 -12.47 17.90 2.63
CA ASP A 110 -12.25 18.92 3.67
C ASP A 110 -11.16 18.43 4.65
N PRO A 111 -9.89 18.85 4.48
CA PRO A 111 -8.78 18.44 5.36
C PRO A 111 -8.98 18.81 6.83
N ALA A 112 -9.78 19.84 7.14
CA ALA A 112 -10.04 20.24 8.52
C ALA A 112 -11.03 19.29 9.21
N HIS A 113 -11.90 18.61 8.44
CA HIS A 113 -12.87 17.65 8.95
C HIS A 113 -12.93 16.38 8.08
N PRO A 114 -11.83 15.59 8.01
CA PRO A 114 -11.84 14.42 7.16
C PRO A 114 -12.85 13.41 7.68
N ARG A 115 -13.51 12.70 6.77
CA ARG A 115 -14.63 11.79 7.07
C ARG A 115 -14.30 10.36 6.67
N SER A 116 -14.84 9.39 7.40
CA SER A 116 -14.76 7.98 6.99
C SER A 116 -15.90 7.68 6.02
N VAL A 117 -15.58 7.27 4.79
CA VAL A 117 -16.54 7.10 3.68
C VAL A 117 -16.78 5.64 3.30
N CYS A 118 -15.85 4.75 3.63
CA CYS A 118 -16.06 3.31 3.51
C CYS A 118 -15.42 2.60 4.70
N GLN A 119 -16.03 1.50 5.14
CA GLN A 119 -15.52 0.62 6.19
C GLN A 119 -15.34 -0.80 5.65
N PHE A 120 -14.19 -1.38 5.97
CA PHE A 120 -13.73 -2.67 5.50
C PHE A 120 -13.67 -3.67 6.67
N PRO A 121 -13.89 -4.97 6.43
CA PRO A 121 -13.67 -5.98 7.44
C PRO A 121 -12.18 -6.07 7.81
N PRO A 122 -11.85 -6.42 9.06
CA PRO A 122 -10.47 -6.41 9.56
C PRO A 122 -9.55 -7.36 8.81
N ASP A 123 -10.07 -8.51 8.35
CA ASP A 123 -9.29 -9.60 7.76
C ASP A 123 -9.15 -9.50 6.23
N LEU A 124 -9.69 -8.45 5.60
CA LEU A 124 -9.54 -8.26 4.15
C LEU A 124 -8.21 -7.56 3.88
N ALA A 125 -7.31 -8.27 3.22
CA ALA A 125 -5.99 -7.77 2.87
C ALA A 125 -6.09 -6.71 1.76
N ILE A 126 -6.10 -5.44 2.15
CA ILE A 126 -6.02 -4.32 1.20
C ILE A 126 -4.58 -4.18 0.75
N ALA A 127 -4.35 -4.27 -0.56
CA ALA A 127 -3.03 -4.15 -1.15
C ALA A 127 -2.71 -2.70 -1.53
N GLN A 128 -3.65 -1.97 -2.16
CA GLN A 128 -3.39 -0.62 -2.68
C GLN A 128 -4.68 0.13 -3.02
N LEU A 129 -4.62 1.47 -3.02
CA LEU A 129 -5.56 2.33 -3.75
C LEU A 129 -5.02 2.62 -5.15
N ILE A 130 -5.76 2.22 -6.18
CA ILE A 130 -5.42 2.49 -7.58
C ILE A 130 -5.83 3.93 -7.94
N ASP A 131 -7.01 4.33 -7.47
CA ASP A 131 -7.49 5.71 -7.48
C ASP A 131 -8.46 5.95 -6.29
N ALA A 132 -9.19 7.06 -6.30
CA ALA A 132 -10.16 7.40 -5.25
C ALA A 132 -11.33 6.40 -5.12
N HIS A 133 -11.62 5.64 -6.18
CA HIS A 133 -12.76 4.73 -6.28
C HIS A 133 -12.36 3.26 -6.45
N HIS A 134 -11.10 2.93 -6.68
CA HIS A 134 -10.66 1.56 -6.94
C HIS A 134 -9.68 1.08 -5.88
N VAL A 135 -10.13 0.07 -5.11
CA VAL A 135 -9.34 -0.59 -4.07
C VAL A 135 -8.89 -1.96 -4.55
N LEU A 136 -7.58 -2.20 -4.56
CA LEU A 136 -7.01 -3.51 -4.84
C LEU A 136 -6.94 -4.33 -3.55
N VAL A 137 -7.51 -5.52 -3.58
CA VAL A 137 -7.50 -6.47 -2.45
C VAL A 137 -6.85 -7.79 -2.86
N GLY A 138 -6.08 -8.36 -1.94
CA GLY A 138 -5.41 -9.65 -2.08
C GLY A 138 -6.15 -10.78 -1.36
N GLY A 139 -6.01 -11.98 -1.89
CA GLY A 139 -6.63 -13.19 -1.37
C GLY A 139 -5.70 -14.41 -1.44
N PRO A 140 -6.20 -15.58 -1.02
CA PRO A 140 -5.45 -16.82 -1.11
C PRO A 140 -5.21 -17.22 -2.57
N SER A 141 -4.21 -18.06 -2.79
CA SER A 141 -3.92 -18.66 -4.10
C SER A 141 -3.71 -17.63 -5.22
N PHE A 142 -3.15 -16.47 -4.88
CA PHE A 142 -2.84 -15.37 -5.80
C PHE A 142 -4.08 -14.81 -6.52
N VAL A 143 -5.25 -14.92 -5.88
CA VAL A 143 -6.49 -14.27 -6.32
C VAL A 143 -6.51 -12.85 -5.78
N TYR A 144 -6.89 -11.91 -6.64
CA TYR A 144 -7.02 -10.50 -6.33
C TYR A 144 -8.36 -9.97 -6.84
N ALA A 145 -8.80 -8.84 -6.28
CA ALA A 145 -9.93 -8.11 -6.81
C ALA A 145 -9.66 -6.61 -6.84
N VAL A 146 -10.12 -5.95 -7.90
CA VAL A 146 -10.29 -4.49 -7.92
C VAL A 146 -11.74 -4.20 -7.55
N ILE A 147 -11.95 -3.58 -6.40
CA ILE A 147 -13.27 -3.20 -5.87
C ILE A 147 -13.49 -1.73 -6.20
N GLN A 148 -14.52 -1.46 -6.99
CA GLN A 148 -15.02 -0.11 -7.19
C GLN A 148 -15.89 0.29 -5.99
N ILE A 149 -15.58 1.41 -5.35
CA ILE A 149 -16.34 2.04 -4.26
C ILE A 149 -16.86 3.41 -4.74
N PRO A 150 -18.03 3.87 -4.28
CA PRO A 150 -18.93 3.21 -3.33
C PRO A 150 -19.88 2.17 -3.95
N GLU A 151 -19.81 1.91 -5.27
CA GLU A 151 -20.76 1.02 -5.98
C GLU A 151 -20.63 -0.45 -5.58
N LYS A 152 -19.49 -0.85 -5.01
CA LYS A 152 -19.16 -2.21 -4.57
C LYS A 152 -19.25 -3.24 -5.69
N THR A 153 -18.76 -2.88 -6.87
CA THR A 153 -18.55 -3.85 -7.97
C THR A 153 -17.12 -4.35 -7.94
N ALA A 154 -16.92 -5.66 -8.02
CA ALA A 154 -15.59 -6.26 -7.97
C ALA A 154 -15.21 -6.91 -9.31
N ARG A 155 -13.97 -6.67 -9.75
CA ARG A 155 -13.34 -7.36 -10.87
C ARG A 155 -12.25 -8.28 -10.35
N TRP A 156 -12.41 -9.59 -10.57
CA TRP A 156 -11.55 -10.62 -10.01
C TRP A 156 -10.53 -11.09 -11.04
N PHE A 157 -9.30 -11.33 -10.60
CA PHE A 157 -8.26 -11.94 -11.40
C PHE A 157 -7.37 -12.84 -10.53
N GLN A 158 -6.67 -13.78 -11.16
CA GLN A 158 -5.77 -14.71 -10.49
C GLN A 158 -4.44 -14.77 -11.25
N LEU A 159 -3.33 -14.55 -10.54
CA LEU A 159 -2.02 -14.68 -11.17
C LEU A 159 -1.72 -16.16 -11.48
N PRO A 160 -1.08 -16.47 -12.63
CA PRO A 160 -0.72 -17.83 -12.97
C PRO A 160 0.27 -18.42 -11.95
N ASN A 161 -0.10 -19.55 -11.36
CA ASN A 161 0.75 -20.35 -10.48
C ASN A 161 0.93 -21.73 -11.12
N VAL A 162 2.03 -21.92 -11.83
CA VAL A 162 2.28 -23.12 -12.66
C VAL A 162 3.56 -23.81 -12.19
N GLY A 163 3.44 -25.08 -11.77
CA GLY A 163 4.59 -25.86 -11.33
C GLY A 163 5.27 -25.23 -10.12
N ASP A 164 6.57 -24.95 -10.26
CA ASP A 164 7.42 -24.37 -9.21
C ASP A 164 7.60 -22.84 -9.36
N GLN A 165 6.71 -22.18 -10.11
CA GLN A 165 6.72 -20.72 -10.29
C GLN A 165 5.80 -20.04 -9.26
N PHE A 166 6.36 -19.12 -8.49
CA PHE A 166 5.63 -18.36 -7.49
C PHE A 166 5.37 -16.94 -7.99
N PRO A 167 4.11 -16.56 -8.29
CA PRO A 167 3.81 -15.22 -8.74
C PRO A 167 3.72 -14.22 -7.58
N SER A 168 4.15 -12.97 -7.81
CA SER A 168 3.94 -11.83 -6.92
C SER A 168 3.38 -10.65 -7.70
N LEU A 169 2.23 -10.12 -7.28
CA LEU A 169 1.64 -8.94 -7.91
C LEU A 169 2.56 -7.74 -7.73
N ILE A 170 2.88 -7.06 -8.83
CA ILE A 170 3.61 -5.80 -8.79
C ILE A 170 2.62 -4.64 -8.69
N ALA A 171 1.75 -4.48 -9.69
CA ALA A 171 0.85 -3.34 -9.79
C ALA A 171 -0.29 -3.59 -10.79
N VAL A 172 -1.37 -2.82 -10.66
CA VAL A 172 -2.45 -2.70 -11.64
C VAL A 172 -2.43 -1.26 -12.17
N SER A 173 -2.53 -1.08 -13.49
CA SER A 173 -2.54 0.25 -14.11
C SER A 173 -3.75 1.08 -13.66
N PRO A 174 -3.65 2.41 -13.52
CA PRO A 174 -4.80 3.28 -13.19
C PRO A 174 -5.98 3.15 -14.17
N GLN A 175 -5.72 2.84 -15.44
CA GLN A 175 -6.73 2.65 -16.48
C GLN A 175 -7.38 1.26 -16.41
N LEU A 176 -6.94 0.41 -15.49
CA LEU A 176 -7.36 -0.97 -15.31
C LEU A 176 -7.22 -1.81 -16.60
N ASP A 177 -6.24 -1.46 -17.45
CA ASP A 177 -5.96 -2.10 -18.73
C ASP A 177 -4.62 -2.86 -18.75
N ALA A 178 -3.84 -2.84 -17.66
CA ALA A 178 -2.64 -3.64 -17.51
C ALA A 178 -2.43 -4.15 -16.08
N ILE A 179 -1.85 -5.35 -15.97
CA ILE A 179 -1.42 -5.96 -14.71
C ILE A 179 0.03 -6.34 -14.84
N ALA A 180 0.85 -5.93 -13.89
CA ALA A 180 2.25 -6.33 -13.79
C ALA A 180 2.46 -7.29 -12.63
N TYR A 181 3.21 -8.36 -12.84
CA TYR A 181 3.58 -9.29 -11.79
C TYR A 181 4.94 -9.93 -12.06
N LEU A 182 5.58 -10.45 -11.02
CA LEU A 182 6.81 -11.22 -11.13
C LEU A 182 6.50 -12.70 -11.01
N THR A 183 7.25 -13.54 -11.69
CA THR A 183 7.33 -14.98 -11.38
C THR A 183 8.73 -15.34 -10.95
N THR A 184 8.84 -15.96 -9.78
CA THR A 184 10.08 -16.56 -9.28
C THR A 184 10.03 -18.05 -9.57
N ASP A 185 10.95 -18.53 -10.41
CA ASP A 185 11.10 -19.96 -10.72
C ASP A 185 12.07 -20.60 -9.72
N ALA A 186 11.61 -21.48 -8.83
CA ALA A 186 12.45 -22.07 -7.78
C ALA A 186 13.71 -22.81 -8.30
N GLY A 187 13.75 -23.23 -9.57
CA GLY A 187 14.93 -23.82 -10.21
C GLY A 187 15.85 -22.81 -10.91
N GLY A 188 15.40 -21.57 -11.09
CA GLY A 188 16.10 -20.49 -11.79
C GLY A 188 17.07 -19.70 -10.91
N ASN A 189 17.58 -18.57 -11.43
CA ASN A 189 18.27 -17.54 -10.63
C ASN A 189 17.78 -16.14 -11.05
N ALA A 190 16.54 -16.08 -11.53
CA ALA A 190 15.97 -14.86 -12.07
C ALA A 190 14.47 -14.82 -11.89
N ASP A 191 13.96 -13.64 -11.58
CA ASP A 191 12.55 -13.33 -11.64
C ASP A 191 12.18 -12.82 -13.03
N LYS A 192 11.05 -13.29 -13.56
CA LYS A 192 10.51 -12.80 -14.83
C LYS A 192 9.48 -11.73 -14.55
N VAL A 193 9.63 -10.58 -15.20
CA VAL A 193 8.64 -9.50 -15.17
C VAL A 193 7.61 -9.78 -16.25
N HIS A 194 6.36 -9.95 -15.85
CA HIS A 194 5.21 -10.12 -16.72
C HIS A 194 4.40 -8.83 -16.79
N VAL A 195 3.91 -8.50 -17.98
CA VAL A 195 2.89 -7.48 -18.20
C VAL A 195 1.76 -8.10 -19.00
N VAL A 196 0.57 -8.10 -18.40
CA VAL A 196 -0.66 -8.61 -19.01
C VAL A 196 -1.50 -7.45 -19.50
N THR A 197 -1.91 -7.50 -20.75
CA THR A 197 -2.87 -6.57 -21.36
C THR A 197 -3.93 -7.36 -22.14
N SER A 198 -4.80 -6.68 -22.89
CA SER A 198 -5.78 -7.34 -23.77
C SER A 198 -5.13 -8.20 -24.85
N SER A 199 -3.86 -7.95 -25.18
CA SER A 199 -3.12 -8.78 -26.15
C SER A 199 -2.60 -10.09 -25.56
N GLY A 200 -2.70 -10.30 -24.25
CA GLY A 200 -2.21 -11.47 -23.54
C GLY A 200 -1.15 -11.14 -22.47
N ASP A 201 -0.60 -12.19 -21.88
CA ASP A 201 0.54 -12.13 -20.95
C ASP A 201 1.86 -12.18 -21.71
N SER A 202 2.81 -11.32 -21.36
CA SER A 202 4.12 -11.23 -21.97
C SER A 202 5.21 -11.03 -20.93
N VAL A 203 6.29 -11.82 -21.03
CA VAL A 203 7.52 -11.59 -20.26
C VAL A 203 8.30 -10.45 -20.90
N VAL A 204 8.44 -9.34 -20.17
CA VAL A 204 9.07 -8.10 -20.63
C VAL A 204 10.44 -7.84 -19.98
N GLY A 205 10.82 -8.64 -18.98
CA GLY A 205 12.08 -8.48 -18.27
C GLY A 205 12.50 -9.74 -17.53
N SER A 206 13.79 -9.78 -17.17
CA SER A 206 14.37 -10.81 -16.31
C SER A 206 15.34 -10.13 -15.35
N LEU A 207 15.11 -10.29 -14.05
CA LEU A 207 15.87 -9.64 -12.97
C LEU A 207 16.62 -10.71 -12.15
N PRO A 208 17.83 -10.45 -11.64
CA PRO A 208 18.58 -11.42 -10.85
C PRO A 208 17.89 -11.72 -9.51
N ASN A 209 17.61 -13.00 -9.20
CA ASN A 209 17.07 -13.44 -7.92
C ASN A 209 17.59 -14.84 -7.53
N PRO A 210 18.34 -14.99 -6.42
CA PRO A 210 18.86 -16.28 -5.95
C PRO A 210 17.90 -17.03 -5.00
N HIS A 211 16.59 -16.77 -5.02
CA HIS A 211 15.55 -17.40 -4.16
C HIS A 211 15.62 -17.11 -2.66
N ALA A 212 16.18 -15.96 -2.28
CA ALA A 212 16.25 -15.59 -0.87
C ALA A 212 14.92 -15.01 -0.33
N GLY A 213 14.08 -14.46 -1.21
CA GLY A 213 12.86 -13.75 -0.84
C GLY A 213 13.13 -12.45 -0.07
N ARG A 214 12.13 -11.57 0.01
CA ARG A 214 12.22 -10.36 0.86
C ARG A 214 12.11 -10.76 2.32
N CYS A 215 13.19 -10.57 3.09
CA CYS A 215 13.18 -10.75 4.54
C CYS A 215 12.93 -9.41 5.23
N GLY A 216 11.65 -8.99 5.28
CA GLY A 216 11.13 -7.82 5.99
C GLY A 216 12.17 -6.91 6.63
N SER A 217 12.67 -5.94 5.87
CA SER A 217 13.70 -5.00 6.30
C SER A 217 13.23 -3.56 6.21
N ALA A 218 13.88 -2.64 6.94
CA ALA A 218 13.61 -1.20 6.80
C ALA A 218 13.93 -0.67 5.38
N GLU A 219 14.65 -1.44 4.57
CA GLU A 219 14.98 -1.14 3.17
C GLU A 219 13.94 -1.66 2.17
N ASP A 220 12.96 -2.42 2.66
CA ASP A 220 11.91 -2.97 1.81
C ASP A 220 10.93 -1.85 1.46
N SER A 221 10.63 -1.75 0.16
CA SER A 221 9.67 -0.79 -0.40
C SER A 221 8.79 -1.49 -1.43
N LYS A 222 7.73 -0.82 -1.90
CA LYS A 222 6.84 -1.34 -2.95
C LYS A 222 7.61 -1.95 -4.11
N GLN A 223 7.15 -3.12 -4.56
CA GLN A 223 7.80 -3.90 -5.62
C GLN A 223 7.63 -3.24 -7.00
N GLY A 224 6.68 -2.33 -7.15
CA GLY A 224 6.48 -1.54 -8.35
C GLY A 224 5.22 -0.69 -8.26
N ASP A 225 5.06 0.21 -9.20
CA ASP A 225 3.83 0.97 -9.38
C ASP A 225 3.78 1.55 -10.80
N TYR A 226 2.58 1.82 -11.29
CA TYR A 226 2.39 2.57 -12.52
C TYR A 226 2.46 4.07 -12.23
N ALA A 227 3.01 4.84 -13.18
CA ALA A 227 2.91 6.29 -13.13
C ALA A 227 1.44 6.71 -13.23
N HIS A 228 1.12 7.92 -12.77
CA HIS A 228 -0.25 8.45 -12.81
C HIS A 228 -0.87 8.39 -14.23
N SER A 229 -0.05 8.58 -15.28
CA SER A 229 -0.49 8.48 -16.67
C SER A 229 -0.86 7.06 -17.12
N GLY A 230 -0.40 6.03 -16.40
CA GLY A 230 -0.45 4.62 -16.82
C GLY A 230 0.59 4.22 -17.87
N GLY A 231 1.30 5.17 -18.48
CA GLY A 231 2.22 4.89 -19.59
C GLY A 231 3.54 4.23 -19.17
N HIS A 232 3.91 4.37 -17.90
CA HIS A 232 5.18 3.90 -17.36
C HIS A 232 4.96 3.04 -16.12
N LEU A 233 5.75 1.97 -16.01
CA LEU A 233 5.79 1.07 -14.85
C LEU A 233 7.21 1.05 -14.31
N TYR A 234 7.41 1.25 -13.01
CA TYR A 234 8.66 0.82 -12.38
C TYR A 234 8.48 -0.55 -11.74
N VAL A 235 9.55 -1.35 -11.78
CA VAL A 235 9.67 -2.59 -11.02
C VAL A 235 10.94 -2.51 -10.20
N LEU A 236 10.79 -2.60 -8.88
CA LEU A 236 11.84 -2.63 -7.88
C LEU A 236 11.87 -4.02 -7.22
N ASP A 237 12.69 -4.89 -7.79
CA ASP A 237 12.94 -6.21 -7.22
C ASP A 237 14.05 -6.14 -6.16
N GLN A 238 13.81 -6.73 -4.99
CA GLN A 238 14.69 -6.61 -3.82
C GLN A 238 14.88 -7.98 -3.14
N PRO A 239 15.41 -9.00 -3.85
CA PRO A 239 15.50 -10.36 -3.31
C PRO A 239 16.51 -10.45 -2.17
N ILE A 240 17.61 -9.71 -2.26
CA ILE A 240 18.55 -9.43 -1.17
C ILE A 240 19.18 -8.06 -1.40
N PRO A 241 19.65 -7.35 -0.36
CA PRO A 241 20.20 -5.99 -0.49
C PRO A 241 21.30 -5.84 -1.54
N THR A 242 22.12 -6.87 -1.78
CA THR A 242 23.23 -6.79 -2.75
C THR A 242 22.80 -7.05 -4.20
N LEU A 243 21.54 -7.40 -4.45
CA LEU A 243 21.00 -7.76 -5.76
C LEU A 243 19.76 -6.95 -6.18
N ASN A 244 19.38 -5.91 -5.43
CA ASN A 244 18.21 -5.11 -5.84
C ASN A 244 18.35 -4.60 -7.28
N SER A 245 17.23 -4.64 -8.00
CA SER A 245 17.13 -4.21 -9.38
C SER A 245 15.96 -3.26 -9.53
N LEU A 246 16.17 -2.13 -10.18
CA LEU A 246 15.13 -1.19 -10.57
C LEU A 246 15.08 -1.08 -12.08
N VAL A 247 13.93 -1.33 -12.68
CA VAL A 247 13.68 -1.06 -14.10
C VAL A 247 12.48 -0.13 -14.26
N VAL A 248 12.48 0.66 -15.32
CA VAL A 248 11.30 1.39 -15.81
C VAL A 248 10.95 0.87 -17.18
N LEU A 249 9.67 0.54 -17.38
CA LEU A 249 9.12 -0.04 -18.58
C LEU A 249 8.09 0.92 -19.21
N GLU A 250 8.05 0.97 -20.54
CA GLU A 250 7.02 1.63 -21.33
C GLU A 250 6.68 0.71 -22.50
N GLY A 251 5.41 0.32 -22.65
CA GLY A 251 4.99 -0.62 -23.70
C GLY A 251 5.77 -1.95 -23.71
N GLY A 252 6.18 -2.42 -22.52
CA GLY A 252 7.01 -3.62 -22.36
C GLY A 252 8.49 -3.46 -22.72
N GLN A 253 8.96 -2.25 -23.04
CA GLN A 253 10.36 -1.96 -23.33
C GLN A 253 11.05 -1.29 -22.14
N THR A 254 12.26 -1.73 -21.80
CA THR A 254 13.07 -1.14 -20.74
C THR A 254 13.61 0.23 -21.14
N LYS A 255 13.23 1.26 -20.37
CA LYS A 255 13.67 2.66 -20.53
C LYS A 255 14.70 3.09 -19.49
N LEU A 256 14.69 2.44 -18.33
CA LEU A 256 15.72 2.55 -17.30
C LEU A 256 16.07 1.16 -16.80
N ALA A 257 17.36 0.88 -16.62
CA ALA A 257 17.84 -0.32 -15.96
C ALA A 257 18.92 0.06 -14.94
N VAL A 258 18.62 -0.17 -13.67
CA VAL A 258 19.54 -0.08 -12.55
C VAL A 258 19.66 -1.48 -11.95
N ILE A 259 20.58 -2.26 -12.51
CA ILE A 259 20.80 -3.67 -12.18
C ILE A 259 22.23 -3.89 -11.69
N PRO A 260 22.48 -4.86 -10.79
CA PRO A 260 23.82 -5.14 -10.29
C PRO A 260 24.73 -5.69 -11.39
N GLN A 261 25.98 -5.21 -11.42
CA GLN A 261 27.07 -5.78 -12.22
C GLN A 261 27.90 -6.73 -11.32
N GLY A 262 27.26 -7.81 -10.84
CA GLY A 262 27.76 -8.65 -9.75
C GLY A 262 26.96 -8.40 -8.47
N HIS A 263 27.53 -7.69 -7.50
CA HIS A 263 26.85 -7.31 -6.25
C HIS A 263 27.00 -5.82 -5.97
N TRP A 264 25.95 -5.20 -5.46
CA TRP A 264 26.04 -3.86 -4.88
C TRP A 264 26.84 -3.89 -3.58
N ALA A 265 27.62 -2.84 -3.33
CA ALA A 265 28.02 -2.52 -1.96
C ALA A 265 26.78 -2.20 -1.13
N LEU A 266 26.79 -2.53 0.16
CA LEU A 266 25.67 -2.22 1.05
C LEU A 266 25.37 -0.72 1.05
N GLY A 267 24.10 -0.36 0.84
CA GLY A 267 23.62 1.02 0.71
C GLY A 267 23.76 1.62 -0.70
N ALA A 268 24.42 0.93 -1.63
CA ALA A 268 24.59 1.42 -3.01
C ALA A 268 23.46 0.99 -3.96
N GLN A 269 22.71 -0.05 -3.59
CA GLN A 269 21.64 -0.65 -4.36
C GLN A 269 20.45 0.30 -4.58
N PRO A 270 19.64 0.12 -5.64
CA PRO A 270 18.39 0.86 -5.80
C PRO A 270 17.37 0.48 -4.71
N ALA A 271 16.62 1.46 -4.22
CA ALA A 271 15.51 1.25 -3.27
C ALA A 271 14.59 2.48 -3.25
N MET A 272 13.46 2.38 -2.52
CA MET A 272 12.62 3.52 -2.15
C MET A 272 12.18 4.34 -3.36
N ALA A 273 11.65 3.65 -4.38
CA ALA A 273 11.16 4.27 -5.60
C ALA A 273 9.74 4.79 -5.41
N VAL A 274 9.43 5.97 -5.95
CA VAL A 274 8.11 6.60 -5.87
C VAL A 274 7.87 7.49 -7.08
N TRP A 275 6.69 7.38 -7.70
CA TRP A 275 6.26 8.30 -8.76
C TRP A 275 5.78 9.63 -8.19
N SER A 276 5.99 10.71 -8.93
CA SER A 276 5.21 11.93 -8.76
C SER A 276 3.73 11.64 -9.04
N PRO A 277 2.80 12.14 -8.21
CA PRO A 277 1.38 11.90 -8.38
C PRO A 277 0.76 12.70 -9.54
N THR A 278 1.48 13.70 -10.04
CA THR A 278 1.00 14.64 -11.07
C THR A 278 1.82 14.58 -12.35
N SER A 279 2.86 13.76 -12.43
CA SER A 279 3.73 13.64 -13.60
C SER A 279 4.44 12.30 -13.69
N ASP A 280 4.95 11.97 -14.88
CA ASP A 280 5.78 10.77 -15.12
C ASP A 280 7.23 10.98 -14.67
N THR A 281 7.40 11.45 -13.44
CA THR A 281 8.70 11.66 -12.81
C THR A 281 8.88 10.62 -11.72
N LEU A 282 9.85 9.72 -11.89
CA LEU A 282 10.23 8.76 -10.85
C LEU A 282 11.28 9.39 -9.96
N PHE A 283 11.20 9.15 -8.66
CA PHE A 283 12.30 9.37 -7.73
C PHE A 283 12.71 8.04 -7.10
N TYR A 284 14.01 7.83 -6.87
CA TYR A 284 14.51 6.60 -6.26
C TYR A 284 15.87 6.82 -5.61
N ARG A 285 16.20 5.99 -4.61
CA ARG A 285 17.52 6.01 -3.97
C ARG A 285 18.50 5.13 -4.75
N LYS A 286 19.74 5.57 -4.91
CA LYS A 286 20.86 4.75 -5.42
C LYS A 286 22.20 5.38 -5.07
N GLY A 287 23.15 4.58 -4.57
CA GLY A 287 24.53 5.01 -4.36
C GLY A 287 24.67 6.17 -3.38
N GLY A 288 23.89 6.17 -2.28
CA GLY A 288 23.87 7.26 -1.30
C GLY A 288 23.27 8.59 -1.81
N ASN A 289 22.55 8.57 -2.93
CA ASN A 289 21.89 9.72 -3.51
C ASN A 289 20.41 9.43 -3.77
N VAL A 290 19.65 10.50 -3.94
CA VAL A 290 18.33 10.46 -4.56
C VAL A 290 18.48 10.82 -6.02
N TRP A 291 17.97 9.97 -6.88
CA TRP A 291 17.90 10.15 -8.32
C TRP A 291 16.47 10.45 -8.73
N THR A 292 16.32 11.15 -9.85
CA THR A 292 15.07 11.27 -10.56
C THR A 292 15.24 10.74 -11.97
N TRP A 293 14.18 10.15 -12.53
CA TRP A 293 14.09 9.77 -13.93
C TRP A 293 12.84 10.37 -14.55
N THR A 294 12.97 10.86 -15.79
CA THR A 294 11.85 11.32 -16.62
C THR A 294 12.00 10.74 -18.03
N PRO A 295 10.90 10.55 -18.77
CA PRO A 295 10.96 10.07 -20.15
C PRO A 295 11.86 10.93 -21.06
N ALA A 296 11.78 12.26 -20.91
CA ALA A 296 12.52 13.21 -21.75
C ALA A 296 13.97 13.43 -21.29
N GLY A 297 14.23 13.40 -19.98
CA GLY A 297 15.54 13.78 -19.40
C GLY A 297 16.40 12.61 -18.95
N GLY A 298 15.86 11.39 -18.88
CA GLY A 298 16.55 10.23 -18.32
C GLY A 298 16.86 10.40 -16.83
N ALA A 299 17.83 9.62 -16.33
CA ALA A 299 18.20 9.60 -14.92
C ALA A 299 19.20 10.72 -14.59
N ARG A 300 18.93 11.48 -13.51
CA ARG A 300 19.82 12.52 -12.97
C ARG A 300 19.78 12.52 -11.44
N ILE A 301 20.84 12.98 -10.80
CA ILE A 301 20.85 13.18 -9.34
C ILE A 301 19.88 14.33 -9.01
N PHE A 302 18.99 14.08 -8.07
CA PHE A 302 18.07 15.05 -7.51
C PHE A 302 18.60 15.61 -6.17
N LEU A 303 18.92 14.73 -5.20
CA LEU A 303 19.57 15.11 -3.95
C LEU A 303 20.87 14.34 -3.76
N ASN A 304 21.95 15.06 -3.55
CA ASN A 304 23.28 14.49 -3.34
C ASN A 304 23.50 14.14 -1.86
N GLY A 305 24.05 12.95 -1.59
CA GLY A 305 24.39 12.50 -0.23
C GLY A 305 23.19 12.16 0.66
N VAL A 306 22.01 11.93 0.08
CA VAL A 306 20.79 11.59 0.80
C VAL A 306 20.47 10.10 0.64
N ALA A 307 20.50 9.37 1.75
CA ALA A 307 20.03 7.99 1.86
C ALA A 307 18.66 7.97 2.53
N TRP A 308 17.63 8.31 1.77
CA TRP A 308 16.28 8.42 2.31
C TRP A 308 15.63 7.06 2.62
N TYR A 309 14.61 7.12 3.46
CA TYR A 309 13.67 6.06 3.76
C TYR A 309 12.26 6.61 3.59
N TYR A 310 11.34 5.75 3.17
CA TYR A 310 9.91 6.03 3.20
C TYR A 310 9.50 7.33 2.48
N PRO A 311 10.00 7.60 1.25
CA PRO A 311 9.62 8.81 0.55
C PRO A 311 8.12 8.81 0.21
N THR A 312 7.52 9.98 0.33
CA THR A 312 6.12 10.26 -0.03
C THR A 312 6.02 11.61 -0.71
N ILE A 313 5.09 11.77 -1.64
CA ILE A 313 4.86 13.02 -2.37
C ILE A 313 3.41 13.47 -2.16
N SER A 314 3.22 14.76 -1.88
CA SER A 314 1.93 15.39 -1.62
C SER A 314 0.99 15.27 -2.82
N ALA A 315 -0.32 15.29 -2.59
CA ALA A 315 -1.33 15.07 -3.63
C ALA A 315 -1.23 16.03 -4.84
N ASP A 316 -0.74 17.26 -4.62
CA ASP A 316 -0.50 18.26 -5.67
C ASP A 316 0.89 18.12 -6.35
N GLY A 317 1.73 17.22 -5.89
CA GLY A 317 3.09 17.01 -6.38
C GLY A 317 4.10 18.08 -5.96
N ASN A 318 3.73 19.02 -5.09
CA ASN A 318 4.57 20.16 -4.74
C ASN A 318 5.55 19.89 -3.59
N HIS A 319 5.31 18.84 -2.80
CA HIS A 319 6.14 18.52 -1.64
C HIS A 319 6.55 17.05 -1.63
N LEU A 320 7.80 16.81 -1.29
CA LEU A 320 8.32 15.48 -1.02
C LEU A 320 8.76 15.40 0.44
N ALA A 321 8.29 14.41 1.17
CA ALA A 321 8.76 14.12 2.52
C ALA A 321 9.47 12.76 2.57
N TYR A 322 10.46 12.63 3.44
CA TYR A 322 11.20 11.38 3.64
C TYR A 322 11.87 11.34 5.01
N ALA A 323 12.21 10.14 5.47
CA ALA A 323 12.97 9.92 6.69
C ALA A 323 14.47 9.68 6.41
N VAL A 324 15.33 10.01 7.37
CA VAL A 324 16.76 9.68 7.37
C VAL A 324 17.14 9.16 8.75
N ILE A 325 17.86 8.03 8.78
CA ILE A 325 18.41 7.45 10.01
C ILE A 325 19.53 8.34 10.56
N ARG A 326 19.44 8.65 11.85
CA ARG A 326 20.44 9.35 12.66
C ARG A 326 21.47 8.36 13.18
N SER A 327 22.59 8.88 13.68
CA SER A 327 23.64 8.06 14.28
C SER A 327 23.21 7.27 15.53
N ASP A 328 22.13 7.68 16.19
CA ASP A 328 21.55 6.99 17.35
C ASP A 328 20.48 5.95 16.97
N GLY A 329 20.26 5.71 15.67
CA GLY A 329 19.29 4.75 15.14
C GLY A 329 17.85 5.25 15.07
N LEU A 330 17.55 6.46 15.56
CA LEU A 330 16.26 7.12 15.37
C LEU A 330 16.21 7.85 14.01
N HIS A 331 15.07 8.39 13.62
CA HIS A 331 14.88 9.05 12.33
C HIS A 331 14.59 10.55 12.47
N ASN A 332 14.99 11.31 11.45
CA ASN A 332 14.52 12.66 11.20
C ASN A 332 13.68 12.66 9.92
N VAL A 333 12.57 13.39 9.90
CA VAL A 333 11.78 13.62 8.67
C VAL A 333 12.16 14.95 8.05
N TYR A 334 12.41 14.94 6.75
CA TYR A 334 12.70 16.11 5.94
C TYR A 334 11.59 16.36 4.92
N LEU A 335 11.34 17.62 4.62
CA LEU A 335 10.43 18.12 3.60
C LEU A 335 11.23 18.83 2.50
N VAL A 336 10.86 18.62 1.24
CA VAL A 336 11.46 19.25 0.06
C VAL A 336 10.34 19.90 -0.74
N ASP A 337 10.50 21.18 -1.05
CA ASP A 337 9.64 21.90 -1.98
C ASP A 337 10.03 21.56 -3.42
N LEU A 338 9.23 20.70 -4.07
CA LEU A 338 9.42 20.29 -5.45
C LEU A 338 9.03 21.40 -6.45
N ALA A 339 8.10 22.29 -6.08
CA ALA A 339 7.59 23.33 -6.97
C ALA A 339 8.63 24.41 -7.24
N HIS A 340 9.40 24.79 -6.21
CA HIS A 340 10.40 25.86 -6.31
C HIS A 340 11.85 25.36 -6.32
N GLY A 341 12.07 24.04 -6.28
CA GLY A 341 13.41 23.44 -6.29
C GLY A 341 14.16 23.66 -4.98
N GLY A 342 13.50 23.42 -3.85
CA GLY A 342 14.01 23.68 -2.51
C GLY A 342 15.03 22.65 -2.01
N SER A 343 15.81 23.07 -1.00
CA SER A 343 16.65 22.17 -0.20
C SER A 343 15.83 21.43 0.84
N PRO A 344 16.25 20.23 1.28
CA PRO A 344 15.58 19.53 2.38
C PRO A 344 15.53 20.35 3.67
N GLN A 345 14.36 20.41 4.29
CA GLN A 345 14.10 21.09 5.55
C GLN A 345 13.69 20.07 6.61
N LEU A 346 14.33 20.09 7.78
CA LEU A 346 13.92 19.26 8.91
C LEU A 346 12.56 19.73 9.42
N ILE A 347 11.60 18.81 9.56
CA ILE A 347 10.26 19.10 10.09
C ILE A 347 9.94 18.21 11.30
N GLY A 348 8.94 18.63 12.08
CA GLY A 348 8.54 17.99 13.32
C GLY A 348 9.52 18.22 14.48
N LYS A 349 9.09 17.89 15.71
CA LYS A 349 9.88 18.10 16.94
C LYS A 349 10.44 16.81 17.53
N GLY A 350 11.74 16.57 17.36
CA GLY A 350 12.40 15.36 17.84
C GLY A 350 12.44 14.28 16.77
N ALA A 351 12.56 13.01 17.15
CA ALA A 351 12.64 11.94 16.18
C ALA A 351 11.26 11.62 15.57
N ARG A 352 11.23 11.48 14.24
CA ARG A 352 10.03 11.25 13.42
C ARG A 352 10.35 10.24 12.34
N ASN A 353 9.39 9.37 12.03
CA ASN A 353 9.55 8.33 11.03
C ASN A 353 8.24 8.01 10.28
N LEU A 354 8.34 7.26 9.18
CA LEU A 354 7.23 6.82 8.34
C LEU A 354 6.32 7.96 7.86
N PRO A 355 6.86 9.01 7.20
CA PRO A 355 6.04 10.08 6.65
C PRO A 355 5.13 9.56 5.52
N VAL A 356 3.87 9.97 5.54
CA VAL A 356 2.88 9.71 4.47
C VAL A 356 1.97 10.93 4.31
N PHE A 357 1.91 11.50 3.10
CA PHE A 357 0.95 12.57 2.82
C PHE A 357 -0.47 12.03 2.77
N LEU A 358 -1.38 12.65 3.54
CA LEU A 358 -2.81 12.33 3.52
C LEU A 358 -3.56 13.15 2.45
N ASN A 359 -3.02 14.33 2.13
CA ASN A 359 -3.48 15.25 1.09
C ASN A 359 -2.34 16.24 0.76
N SER A 360 -2.62 17.40 0.18
CA SER A 360 -1.60 18.38 -0.19
C SER A 360 -0.97 19.15 0.99
N THR A 361 -1.63 19.20 2.16
CA THR A 361 -1.21 20.03 3.30
C THR A 361 -0.96 19.27 4.59
N GLN A 362 -1.43 18.02 4.68
CA GLN A 362 -1.31 17.18 5.88
C GLN A 362 -0.36 16.01 5.65
N LEU A 363 0.66 15.94 6.50
CA LEU A 363 1.60 14.83 6.56
C LEU A 363 1.38 14.03 7.83
N TRP A 364 1.08 12.74 7.69
CA TRP A 364 1.06 11.80 8.81
C TRP A 364 2.46 11.24 9.04
N TYR A 365 2.87 11.08 10.30
CA TYR A 365 4.08 10.33 10.66
C TYR A 365 3.99 9.78 12.09
N ARG A 366 4.98 9.00 12.50
CA ARG A 366 5.11 8.49 13.87
C ARG A 366 6.25 9.20 14.58
N SER A 367 6.05 9.53 15.85
CA SER A 367 7.14 9.97 16.72
C SER A 367 7.97 8.78 17.19
N GLU A 368 9.28 8.97 17.36
CA GLU A 368 10.18 7.96 17.89
C GLU A 368 10.87 8.47 19.16
N GLY A 369 11.27 7.57 20.06
CA GLY A 369 11.98 7.95 21.28
C GLY A 369 12.51 6.78 22.11
N GLN A 370 13.58 7.05 22.85
CA GLN A 370 14.09 6.22 23.94
C GLN A 370 13.42 6.67 25.24
N GLY A 371 12.49 5.88 25.77
CA GLY A 371 11.88 6.18 27.06
C GLY A 371 12.91 6.10 28.19
N ILE A 372 13.33 7.25 28.74
CA ILE A 372 14.09 7.26 30.00
C ILE A 372 13.31 7.98 31.12
N CYS A 373 12.51 9.04 30.87
CA CYS A 373 11.70 9.73 31.91
C CYS A 373 10.44 10.48 31.39
N GLY A 374 9.62 9.92 30.49
CA GLY A 374 8.37 10.57 30.02
C GLY A 374 7.88 10.03 28.66
N PRO A 375 6.68 10.44 28.17
CA PRO A 375 6.02 9.80 27.01
C PRO A 375 6.66 10.25 25.69
N GLY A 376 7.90 9.81 25.44
CA GLY A 376 8.43 9.68 24.08
C GLY A 376 8.03 8.33 23.53
N GLY A 377 6.72 8.11 23.41
CA GLY A 377 6.14 6.88 22.88
C GLY A 377 6.01 6.96 21.37
N ASP A 378 5.94 5.80 20.74
CA ASP A 378 5.64 5.61 19.32
C ASP A 378 4.20 6.09 19.01
N GLN A 379 4.01 7.40 18.87
CA GLN A 379 2.70 8.04 18.71
C GLN A 379 2.52 8.58 17.28
N PRO A 380 1.40 8.22 16.62
CA PRO A 380 0.99 8.82 15.36
C PRO A 380 0.61 10.31 15.50
N LEU A 381 1.08 11.12 14.57
CA LEU A 381 0.88 12.57 14.53
C LEU A 381 0.48 13.00 13.12
N VAL A 382 -0.22 14.12 13.01
CA VAL A 382 -0.41 14.87 11.76
C VAL A 382 0.36 16.19 11.88
N TYR A 383 1.16 16.47 10.88
CA TYR A 383 1.89 17.72 10.68
C TYR A 383 1.19 18.55 9.59
N GLU A 384 0.88 19.80 9.91
CA GLU A 384 0.27 20.75 8.98
C GLU A 384 1.36 21.59 8.31
N LEU A 385 1.43 21.54 6.97
CA LEU A 385 2.46 22.25 6.20
C LEU A 385 2.33 23.78 6.30
N GLY A 386 1.10 24.29 6.46
CA GLY A 386 0.82 25.73 6.41
C GLY A 386 1.39 26.52 7.58
N ASP A 387 1.39 25.93 8.78
CA ASP A 387 1.87 26.59 10.01
C ASP A 387 2.93 25.78 10.77
N GLY A 388 3.22 24.57 10.33
CA GLY A 388 4.19 23.67 10.95
C GLY A 388 3.74 23.09 12.30
N SER A 389 2.44 23.13 12.59
CA SER A 389 1.88 22.55 13.81
C SER A 389 1.83 21.02 13.76
N GLU A 390 1.85 20.40 14.94
CA GLU A 390 1.73 18.94 15.10
C GLU A 390 0.54 18.65 16.03
N ALA A 391 -0.30 17.70 15.65
CA ALA A 391 -1.41 17.22 16.47
C ALA A 391 -1.42 15.68 16.55
N PRO A 392 -1.87 15.08 17.68
CA PRO A 392 -2.14 13.65 17.75
C PRO A 392 -3.09 13.18 16.65
N SER A 393 -2.74 12.07 16.01
CA SER A 393 -3.59 11.46 14.98
C SER A 393 -4.50 10.39 15.57
N ILE A 394 -5.71 10.25 15.00
CA ILE A 394 -6.60 9.11 15.26
C ILE A 394 -6.25 7.89 14.38
N ILE A 395 -5.32 8.07 13.44
CA ILE A 395 -4.86 7.06 12.49
C ILE A 395 -3.63 6.39 13.08
N ASP A 396 -3.74 5.09 13.37
CA ASP A 396 -2.63 4.27 13.88
C ASP A 396 -1.75 3.74 12.74
N PHE A 397 -2.34 3.52 11.57
CA PHE A 397 -1.64 3.02 10.39
C PHE A 397 -2.24 3.57 9.09
N VAL A 398 -1.38 3.95 8.16
CA VAL A 398 -1.77 4.31 6.78
C VAL A 398 -1.35 3.18 5.86
N GLY A 399 -2.31 2.57 5.17
CA GLY A 399 -2.04 1.46 4.27
C GLY A 399 -1.97 1.85 2.80
N SER A 400 -2.61 2.94 2.37
CA SER A 400 -2.45 3.48 1.02
C SER A 400 -3.08 4.86 0.94
N VAL A 401 -2.66 5.67 -0.02
CA VAL A 401 -3.14 7.04 -0.24
C VAL A 401 -3.32 7.33 -1.73
N TRP A 402 -4.24 8.23 -2.06
CA TRP A 402 -4.46 8.75 -3.40
C TRP A 402 -4.86 10.23 -3.33
N PRO A 403 -4.45 11.10 -4.28
CA PRO A 403 -3.46 10.85 -5.33
C PRO A 403 -2.02 10.88 -4.80
N ALA A 404 -1.80 11.21 -3.52
CA ALA A 404 -0.47 11.14 -2.91
C ALA A 404 0.15 9.75 -3.10
N THR A 405 1.48 9.70 -3.19
CA THR A 405 2.23 8.45 -3.40
C THR A 405 3.17 8.18 -2.24
N SER A 406 3.51 6.91 -2.00
CA SER A 406 4.45 6.47 -0.98
C SER A 406 5.19 5.22 -1.46
N ALA A 407 6.46 5.08 -1.07
CA ALA A 407 7.24 3.87 -1.36
C ALA A 407 6.96 2.71 -0.40
N ASN A 408 6.13 2.87 0.64
CA ASN A 408 6.01 1.89 1.73
C ASN A 408 4.94 0.82 1.52
N PHE A 409 3.80 1.21 0.96
CA PHE A 409 2.57 0.41 0.95
C PHE A 409 1.91 0.41 -0.41
#